data_AF-A0AA38JWC5-F1
#
_entry.id   AF-A0AA38JWC5-F1
#
_cell.length_a   1.000
_cell.length_b   1.000
_cell.length_c   1.000
_cell.angle_alpha   90.00
_cell.angle_beta   90.00
_cell.angle_gamma   90.00
#
_symmetry.space_group_name_H-M   'P 1'
#
loop_
_entity.id
_entity.type
_entity.pdbx_description
1 polymer ?
#
loop_
_entity_poly.entity_id
_entity_poly.type
_entity_poly.pdbx_seq_one_letter_code
_entity_poly.pdbx_strand_id
1 'polypeptide(L)'
;LQTWIKDEATARNLLISKVSDSVALKIARSGTVAEAWTSVVSEFTEKTGYAEVDLRRDFLDSTCPAKGNVRQFLEELNTKKEKLAAVGVTISDSD
;
A
#
# COMPACT_ATOMS: atom_id res chain seq x y z
N LEU A 1 13.22 -16.34 -30.04
CA LEU A 1 12.24 -15.24 -30.11
C LEU A 1 10.82 -15.68 -29.70
N GLN A 2 10.28 -16.77 -30.25
CA GLN A 2 8.91 -17.20 -29.90
C GLN A 2 8.71 -17.56 -28.42
N THR A 3 9.69 -18.21 -27.78
CA THR A 3 9.65 -18.51 -26.33
C THR A 3 9.54 -17.23 -25.50
N TRP A 4 10.38 -16.23 -25.80
CA TRP A 4 10.34 -14.92 -25.13
C TRP A 4 8.97 -14.24 -25.26
N ILE A 5 8.41 -14.20 -26.46
CA ILE A 5 7.09 -13.58 -26.71
C ILE A 5 5.99 -14.30 -25.91
N LYS A 6 6.05 -15.63 -25.84
CA LYS A 6 5.10 -16.44 -25.07
C LYS A 6 5.24 -16.20 -23.57
N ASP A 7 6.46 -16.16 -23.06
CA ASP A 7 6.74 -15.94 -21.64
C ASP A 7 6.32 -14.53 -21.22
N GLU A 8 6.58 -13.53 -22.07
CA GLU A 8 6.17 -12.15 -21.83
C GLU A 8 4.64 -11.98 -21.85
N ALA A 9 3.94 -12.61 -22.80
CA ALA A 9 2.48 -12.61 -22.80
C ALA A 9 1.87 -13.30 -21.57
N THR A 10 2.48 -14.41 -21.13
CA THR A 10 2.05 -15.16 -19.94
C THR A 10 2.25 -14.32 -18.68
N ALA A 11 3.42 -13.70 -18.52
CA ALA A 11 3.72 -12.82 -17.40
C ALA A 11 2.77 -11.60 -17.36
N ARG A 12 2.46 -11.02 -18.52
CA ARG A 12 1.51 -9.90 -18.63
C ARG A 12 0.11 -10.29 -18.17
N ASN A 13 -0.40 -11.44 -18.63
CA ASN A 13 -1.73 -11.92 -18.26
C ASN A 13 -1.84 -12.23 -16.77
N LEU A 14 -0.81 -12.88 -16.21
CA LEU A 14 -0.73 -13.13 -14.77
C LEU A 14 -0.74 -11.83 -13.98
N LEU A 15 0.05 -10.83 -14.41
CA LEU A 15 0.12 -9.55 -13.73
C LEU A 15 -1.23 -8.81 -13.77
N ILE A 16 -1.87 -8.74 -14.93
CA ILE A 16 -3.19 -8.10 -15.09
C ILE A 16 -4.26 -8.80 -14.23
N SER A 17 -4.22 -10.13 -14.11
CA SER A 17 -5.19 -10.88 -13.31
C SER A 17 -5.15 -10.60 -11.81
N LYS A 18 -4.07 -10.00 -11.30
CA LYS A 18 -3.82 -9.77 -9.88
C LYS A 18 -3.97 -8.31 -9.44
N VAL A 19 -4.17 -7.40 -10.39
CA VAL A 19 -4.25 -5.96 -10.12
C VAL A 19 -5.65 -5.43 -10.47
N SER A 20 -5.98 -4.25 -9.96
CA SER A 20 -7.22 -3.56 -10.32
C SER A 20 -7.21 -3.07 -11.78
N ASP A 21 -8.39 -2.85 -12.36
CA ASP A 21 -8.53 -2.41 -13.75
C ASP A 21 -7.76 -1.12 -14.10
N SER A 22 -7.67 -0.19 -13.14
CA SER A 22 -6.91 1.06 -13.30
C SER A 22 -5.40 0.82 -13.45
N VAL A 23 -4.87 -0.21 -12.80
CA VAL A 23 -3.46 -0.63 -12.90
C VAL A 23 -3.25 -1.52 -14.12
N ALA A 24 -4.21 -2.39 -14.44
CA ALA A 24 -4.21 -3.20 -15.65
C ALA A 24 -4.13 -2.34 -16.93
N LEU A 25 -4.85 -1.22 -16.98
CA LEU A 25 -4.79 -0.26 -18.09
C LEU A 25 -3.39 0.38 -18.25
N LYS A 26 -2.66 0.59 -17.14
CA LYS A 26 -1.29 1.10 -17.18
C LYS A 26 -0.31 0.04 -17.68
N ILE A 27 -0.46 -1.21 -17.21
CA ILE A 27 0.34 -2.35 -17.69
C ILE A 27 0.11 -2.60 -19.17
N ALA A 28 -1.14 -2.52 -19.65
CA ALA A 28 -1.48 -2.71 -21.06
C ALA A 28 -0.83 -1.66 -21.98
N ARG A 29 -0.57 -0.44 -21.47
CA ARG A 29 0.09 0.65 -22.20
C ARG A 29 1.62 0.59 -22.16
N SER A 30 2.20 -0.31 -21.37
CA SER A 30 3.65 -0.43 -21.18
C SER A 30 4.27 -1.38 -22.19
N GLY A 31 5.45 -1.01 -22.72
CA GLY A 31 6.16 -1.76 -23.75
C GLY A 31 6.51 -3.17 -23.29
N THR A 32 7.18 -3.27 -22.14
CA THR A 32 7.53 -4.56 -21.54
C THR A 32 6.82 -4.81 -20.21
N VAL A 33 6.67 -6.08 -19.82
CA VAL A 33 6.12 -6.44 -18.50
C VAL A 33 7.05 -6.02 -17.37
N ALA A 34 8.36 -6.01 -17.60
CA ALA A 34 9.35 -5.58 -16.62
C ALA A 34 9.23 -4.09 -16.29
N GLU A 35 9.06 -3.24 -17.29
CA GLU A 35 8.79 -1.81 -17.10
C GLU A 35 7.47 -1.58 -16.37
N ALA A 36 6.42 -2.32 -16.77
CA ALA A 36 5.12 -2.25 -16.13
C ALA A 36 5.20 -2.62 -14.64
N TRP A 37 5.87 -3.71 -14.31
CA TRP A 37 6.09 -4.15 -12.93
C TRP A 37 6.86 -3.11 -12.12
N THR A 38 7.94 -2.56 -12.69
CA THR A 38 8.77 -1.55 -12.01
C THR A 38 7.96 -0.28 -11.71
N SER A 39 7.15 0.18 -12.67
CA SER A 39 6.29 1.35 -12.47
C SER A 39 5.20 1.10 -11.42
N VAL A 40 4.62 -0.10 -11.40
CA VAL A 40 3.64 -0.48 -10.36
C VAL A 40 4.30 -0.52 -8.99
N VAL A 41 5.47 -1.13 -8.87
CA VAL A 41 6.21 -1.19 -7.61
C VAL A 41 6.56 0.22 -7.13
N SER A 42 7.14 1.09 -7.97
CA SER A 42 7.45 2.48 -7.58
C SER A 42 6.20 3.26 -7.14
N GLU A 43 5.11 3.21 -7.92
CA GLU A 43 3.89 3.97 -7.59
C GLU A 43 3.24 3.48 -6.28
N PHE A 44 3.24 2.17 -6.03
CA PHE A 44 2.64 1.63 -4.81
C PHE A 44 3.59 1.73 -3.61
N THR A 45 4.91 1.63 -3.79
CA THR A 45 5.89 1.83 -2.72
C THR A 45 5.98 3.29 -2.27
N GLU A 46 5.94 4.24 -3.20
CA GLU A 46 5.87 5.67 -2.86
C GLU A 46 4.56 5.99 -2.14
N LYS A 47 3.42 5.48 -2.64
CA LYS A 47 2.12 5.65 -1.97
C LYS A 47 2.07 5.01 -0.59
N THR A 48 2.71 3.86 -0.37
CA THR A 48 2.80 3.27 0.97
C THR A 48 3.65 4.12 1.90
N GLY A 49 4.72 4.76 1.40
CA GLY A 49 5.52 5.68 2.21
C GLY A 49 4.74 6.93 2.65
N TYR A 50 3.94 7.52 1.75
CA TYR A 50 3.04 8.62 2.12
C TYR A 50 1.94 8.16 3.08
N ALA A 51 1.33 7.00 2.83
CA ALA A 51 0.30 6.44 3.71
C ALA A 51 0.85 6.14 5.11
N GLU A 52 2.08 5.64 5.22
CA GLU A 52 2.78 5.43 6.50
C GLU A 52 3.00 6.75 7.25
N VAL A 53 3.50 7.78 6.57
CA VAL A 53 3.73 9.10 7.18
C VAL A 53 2.42 9.73 7.65
N ASP A 54 1.36 9.66 6.85
CA ASP A 54 0.05 10.23 7.19
C ASP A 54 -0.63 9.43 8.32
N LEU A 55 -0.60 8.09 8.28
CA LEU A 55 -1.13 7.28 9.39
C LEU A 55 -0.35 7.50 10.69
N ARG A 56 0.97 7.68 10.63
CA ARG A 56 1.80 8.00 11.80
C ARG A 56 1.46 9.40 12.34
N ARG A 57 1.23 10.38 11.45
CA ARG A 57 0.80 11.72 11.84
C ARG A 57 -0.58 11.71 12.50
N ASP A 58 -1.55 11.01 11.91
CA ASP A 58 -2.91 10.85 12.46
C ASP A 58 -2.94 10.07 13.78
N PHE A 59 -1.92 9.24 14.04
CA PHE A 59 -1.73 8.57 15.33
C PHE A 59 -1.17 9.53 16.38
N LEU A 60 -0.09 10.26 16.07
CA LEU A 60 0.55 11.20 16.99
C LEU A 60 -0.33 12.42 17.32
N ASP A 61 -1.14 12.89 16.36
CA ASP A 61 -2.05 14.03 16.56
C ASP A 61 -3.35 13.62 17.29
N SER A 62 -3.59 12.31 17.43
CA SER A 62 -4.81 11.83 18.10
C SER A 62 -4.77 12.15 19.59
N THR A 63 -5.64 13.06 20.01
CA THR A 63 -5.81 13.44 21.41
C THR A 63 -7.19 13.03 21.90
N CYS A 64 -7.26 12.48 23.12
CA CYS A 64 -8.54 12.16 23.74
C CYS A 64 -9.30 13.47 24.04
N PRO A 65 -10.54 13.64 23.56
CA PRO A 65 -11.32 14.83 23.86
C PRO A 65 -11.56 14.97 25.36
N ALA A 66 -11.61 16.21 25.88
CA ALA A 66 -11.76 16.49 27.32
C ALA A 66 -13.06 15.97 27.96
N LYS A 67 -14.04 15.53 27.15
CA LYS A 67 -15.28 14.85 27.57
C LYS A 67 -15.54 13.55 26.79
N GLY A 68 -14.51 13.02 26.13
CA GLY A 68 -14.59 11.81 25.30
C GLY A 68 -14.59 10.53 26.14
N ASN A 69 -15.15 9.46 25.58
CA ASN A 69 -15.05 8.14 26.19
C ASN A 69 -13.63 7.60 25.98
N VAL A 70 -12.82 7.65 27.03
CA VAL A 70 -11.41 7.22 27.02
C VAL A 70 -11.27 5.76 26.55
N ARG A 71 -12.23 4.88 26.88
CA ARG A 71 -12.18 3.47 26.48
C ARG A 71 -12.36 3.31 24.97
N GLN A 72 -13.33 4.03 24.41
CA GLN A 72 -13.57 4.04 22.97
C GLN A 72 -12.38 4.66 22.22
N PHE A 73 -11.81 5.74 22.75
CA PHE A 73 -10.60 6.35 22.20
C PHE A 73 -9.41 5.38 22.20
N LEU A 74 -9.21 4.62 23.28
CA LEU A 74 -8.14 3.60 23.35
C LEU A 74 -8.37 2.43 22.38
N GLU A 75 -9.62 1.99 22.16
CA GLU A 75 -9.95 0.96 21.16
C GLU A 75 -9.69 1.45 19.73
N GLU A 76 -10.05 2.70 19.42
CA GLU A 76 -9.76 3.34 18.13
C GLU A 76 -8.25 3.52 17.92
N LEU A 77 -7.52 3.89 18.97
CA LEU A 77 -6.07 4.01 18.96
C LEU A 77 -5.38 2.66 18.71
N ASN A 78 -5.86 1.60 19.36
CA ASN A 78 -5.34 0.25 19.16
C ASN A 78 -5.62 -0.25 17.74
N THR A 79 -6.81 0.03 17.19
CA THR A 79 -7.15 -0.27 15.80
C THR A 79 -6.24 0.47 14.81
N LYS A 80 -5.90 1.74 15.09
CA LYS A 80 -4.91 2.49 14.30
C LYS A 80 -3.51 1.86 14.39
N LYS A 81 -3.07 1.46 15.58
CA LYS A 81 -1.79 0.76 15.81
C LYS A 81 -1.71 -0.55 15.01
N GLU A 82 -2.79 -1.33 14.98
CA GLU A 82 -2.86 -2.57 14.20
C GLU A 82 -2.79 -2.33 12.69
N LYS A 83 -3.47 -1.28 12.19
CA LYS A 83 -3.37 -0.87 10.77
C LYS A 83 -1.96 -0.46 10.39
N LEU A 84 -1.26 0.25 11.27
CA LEU A 84 0.15 0.63 11.09
C LEU A 84 1.07 -0.60 11.05
N ALA A 85 0.87 -1.56 11.96
CA ALA A 85 1.62 -2.82 11.96
C ALA A 85 1.39 -3.64 10.68
N ALA A 86 0.16 -3.67 10.15
CA ALA A 86 -0.17 -4.34 8.89
C ALA A 86 0.50 -3.72 7.65
N VAL A 87 0.84 -2.43 7.72
CA VAL A 87 1.59 -1.70 6.67
C VAL A 87 3.11 -1.85 6.84
N GLY A 88 3.56 -2.54 7.90
CA GLY A 88 4.99 -2.77 8.18
C GLY A 88 5.62 -1.70 9.09
N VAL A 89 4.81 -0.78 9.61
CA VAL A 89 5.26 0.31 10.49
C VAL A 89 5.19 -0.17 11.92
N THR A 90 6.35 -0.44 12.52
CA THR A 90 6.41 -0.77 13.95
C THR A 90 6.52 0.54 14.73
N ILE A 91 5.39 1.03 15.27
CA ILE A 91 5.42 2.12 16.24
C ILE A 91 5.91 1.54 17.57
N SER A 92 7.10 1.95 17.99
CA SER A 92 7.69 1.60 19.30
C SER A 92 6.91 2.32 20.40
N ASP A 93 6.75 1.71 21.57
CA ASP A 93 6.14 2.36 22.76
C ASP A 93 6.93 3.58 23.28
N SER A 94 8.04 3.93 22.62
CA SER A 94 8.89 5.10 22.92
C SER A 94 8.68 6.30 21.98
N ASP A 95 7.84 6.16 20.95
CA ASP A 95 7.40 7.24 20.04
C ASP A 95 6.07 7.85 20.51
#